data_AF-A0A7S1EGF2-F1
#
_entry.id   AF-A0A7S1EGF2-F1
#
_cell.length_a   1.000
_cell.length_b   1.000
_cell.length_c   1.000
_cell.angle_alpha   90.00
_cell.angle_beta   90.00
_cell.angle_gamma   90.00
#
_symmetry.space_group_name_H-M   'P 1'
#
loop_
_entity.id
_entity.type
_entity.pdbx_description
1 polymer ?
#
loop_
_entity_poly.entity_id
_entity_poly.type
_entity_poly.pdbx_seq_one_letter_code
_entity_poly.pdbx_strand_id
1 'polypeptide(L)'
;ALRMLAGLIDVDKKESLRRIVYRVSRGNALVKFAEDPQGFVDPREGVEEERDCYMIMFSGRVLNDKIGRLLQTFGASRFGVPDTALLLDRRLADVGRQVDEHVQVKAEALRQKQRLVGRYTESLAETEVLVQREKTVHACMNLFNSRISNRTVLAEAWIPKDQIGAVEGALR
;
A
#
# COMPACT_ATOMS: atom_id res chain seq x y z
N ALA A 1 -37.23 1.92 20.30
CA ALA A 1 -35.88 2.43 20.60
C ALA A 1 -35.37 3.23 19.40
N LEU A 2 -34.85 4.43 19.65
CA LEU A 2 -34.13 5.22 18.66
C LEU A 2 -32.86 4.45 18.26
N ARG A 3 -32.56 4.42 16.97
CA ARG A 3 -31.35 3.82 16.42
C ARG A 3 -30.53 4.87 15.71
N MET A 4 -29.21 4.67 15.74
CA MET A 4 -28.25 5.55 15.11
C MET A 4 -27.32 4.74 14.21
N LEU A 5 -27.02 5.28 13.03
CA LEU A 5 -25.95 4.81 12.16
C LEU A 5 -25.00 5.98 11.91
N ALA A 6 -23.70 5.75 12.10
CA ALA A 6 -22.67 6.74 11.81
C ALA A 6 -21.56 6.13 10.95
N GLY A 7 -20.82 6.99 10.25
CA GLY A 7 -19.86 6.53 9.26
C GLY A 7 -19.20 7.65 8.48
N LEU A 8 -18.43 7.24 7.46
CA LEU A 8 -17.78 8.13 6.49
C LEU A 8 -18.41 7.97 5.11
N ILE A 9 -18.52 9.08 4.38
CA ILE A 9 -19.01 9.13 2.99
C ILE A 9 -18.25 10.19 2.20
N ASP A 10 -18.10 9.98 0.90
CA ASP A 10 -17.51 10.98 -0.02
C ASP A 10 -18.31 12.27 -0.01
N VAL A 11 -17.60 13.41 -0.03
CA VAL A 11 -18.21 14.75 0.05
C VAL A 11 -19.23 14.98 -1.08
N ASP A 12 -18.94 14.50 -2.28
CA ASP A 12 -19.82 14.64 -3.46
C ASP A 12 -21.18 13.92 -3.30
N LYS A 13 -21.23 12.89 -2.45
CA LYS A 13 -22.41 12.05 -2.27
C LYS A 13 -23.30 12.52 -1.11
N LYS A 14 -22.90 13.50 -0.31
CA LYS A 14 -23.64 14.00 0.87
C LYS A 14 -25.09 14.37 0.55
N GLU A 15 -25.28 15.26 -0.41
CA GLU A 15 -26.60 15.79 -0.75
C GLU A 15 -27.50 14.72 -1.37
N SER A 16 -26.92 13.83 -2.19
CA SER A 16 -27.62 12.68 -2.76
C SER A 16 -28.10 11.72 -1.67
N LEU A 17 -27.24 11.38 -0.71
CA LEU A 17 -27.58 10.54 0.44
C LEU A 17 -28.73 11.17 1.24
N ARG A 18 -28.62 12.46 1.58
CA ARG A 18 -29.64 13.20 2.35
C ARG A 18 -31.02 13.10 1.71
N ARG A 19 -31.11 13.37 0.40
CA ARG A 19 -32.37 13.33 -0.35
C ARG A 19 -32.97 11.93 -0.38
N ILE A 20 -32.16 10.91 -0.61
CA ILE A 20 -32.69 9.54 -0.72
C ILE A 20 -33.08 8.99 0.64
N VAL A 21 -32.31 9.26 1.69
CA VAL A 21 -32.70 8.90 3.07
C VAL A 21 -34.02 9.58 3.44
N TYR A 22 -34.21 10.86 3.09
CA TYR A 22 -35.48 11.56 3.31
C TYR A 22 -36.65 10.87 2.58
N ARG A 23 -36.48 10.52 1.30
CA ARG A 23 -37.51 9.83 0.50
C ARG A 23 -37.85 8.44 1.04
N VAL A 24 -36.84 7.63 1.34
CA VAL A 24 -37.01 6.25 1.85
C VAL A 24 -37.65 6.24 3.24
N SER A 25 -37.27 7.19 4.09
CA SER A 25 -37.83 7.33 5.44
C SER A 25 -39.15 8.08 5.48
N ARG A 26 -39.57 8.72 4.39
CA ARG A 26 -40.72 9.65 4.34
C ARG A 26 -40.60 10.75 5.40
N GLY A 27 -39.39 11.28 5.59
CA GLY A 27 -39.10 12.32 6.59
C GLY A 27 -38.91 11.81 8.03
N ASN A 28 -38.97 10.50 8.28
CA ASN A 28 -38.83 9.92 9.62
C ASN A 28 -37.38 9.61 10.05
N ALA A 29 -36.39 10.01 9.26
CA ALA A 29 -34.97 9.89 9.60
C ALA A 29 -34.30 11.26 9.61
N LEU A 30 -33.55 11.54 10.68
CA LEU A 30 -32.75 12.75 10.82
C LEU A 30 -31.32 12.46 10.36
N VAL A 31 -30.87 13.15 9.33
CA VAL A 31 -29.51 13.06 8.78
C VAL A 31 -28.73 14.31 9.17
N LYS A 32 -27.54 14.11 9.74
CA LYS A 32 -26.56 15.15 10.05
C LYS A 32 -25.23 14.78 9.42
N PHE A 33 -24.53 15.78 8.92
CA PHE A 33 -23.15 15.68 8.44
C PHE A 33 -22.27 16.54 9.36
N ALA A 34 -20.98 16.25 9.44
CA ALA A 34 -20.07 17.13 10.16
C ALA A 34 -19.87 18.44 9.38
N GLU A 35 -19.60 19.53 10.11
CA GLU A 35 -19.44 20.86 9.53
C GLU A 35 -18.07 21.01 8.85
N ASP A 36 -17.06 20.27 9.33
CA ASP A 36 -15.69 20.29 8.82
C ASP A 36 -15.30 18.93 8.21
N PRO A 37 -15.36 18.77 6.87
CA PRO A 37 -14.79 17.59 6.21
C PRO A 37 -13.27 17.60 6.40
N GLN A 38 -12.72 16.55 7.00
CA GLN A 38 -11.28 16.37 7.11
C GLN A 38 -10.80 15.53 5.91
N GLY A 39 -9.68 15.94 5.29
CA GLY A 39 -9.05 15.14 4.24
C GLY A 39 -8.75 13.74 4.75
N PHE A 40 -9.26 12.72 4.05
CA PHE A 40 -9.06 11.32 4.40
C PHE A 40 -8.28 10.63 3.30
N VAL A 41 -7.07 10.19 3.60
CA VAL A 41 -6.29 9.40 2.64
C VAL A 41 -6.68 7.94 2.81
N ASP A 42 -7.27 7.34 1.77
CA ASP A 42 -7.56 5.91 1.82
C ASP A 42 -6.23 5.12 1.83
N PRO A 43 -5.93 4.34 2.88
CA PRO A 43 -4.66 3.63 3.01
C PRO A 43 -4.47 2.53 1.94
N ARG A 44 -5.50 2.19 1.15
CA ARG A 44 -5.43 1.16 0.10
C ARG A 44 -5.06 1.72 -1.26
N GLU A 45 -5.62 2.87 -1.64
CA GLU A 45 -5.43 3.45 -2.97
C GLU A 45 -4.37 4.55 -2.97
N GLY A 46 -4.03 5.11 -1.81
CA GLY A 46 -3.07 6.21 -1.70
C GLY A 46 -3.57 7.51 -2.33
N VAL A 47 -4.85 7.57 -2.69
CA VAL A 47 -5.52 8.76 -3.20
C VAL A 47 -6.08 9.55 -2.01
N GLU A 48 -5.80 10.84 -1.98
CA GLU A 48 -6.46 11.75 -1.04
C GLU A 48 -7.91 11.92 -1.48
N GLU A 49 -8.84 11.41 -0.67
CA GLU A 49 -10.28 11.59 -0.90
C GLU A 49 -10.85 12.50 0.20
N GLU A 50 -11.63 13.48 -0.19
CA GLU A 50 -12.41 14.24 0.78
C GLU A 50 -13.61 13.39 1.24
N ARG A 51 -13.52 12.89 2.47
CA ARG A 51 -14.61 12.18 3.13
C ARG A 51 -15.15 13.00 4.29
N ASP A 52 -16.42 12.78 4.58
CA ASP A 52 -17.10 13.44 5.68
C ASP A 52 -17.85 12.46 6.57
N CYS A 53 -18.00 12.84 7.82
CA CYS A 53 -18.73 12.09 8.82
C CYS A 53 -20.23 12.32 8.65
N TYR A 54 -21.02 11.24 8.69
CA TYR A 54 -22.48 11.33 8.76
C TYR A 54 -23.00 10.66 10.02
N MET A 55 -24.18 11.11 10.45
CA MET A 55 -24.98 10.50 11.52
C MET A 55 -26.45 10.49 11.08
N ILE A 56 -27.06 9.30 11.07
CA ILE A 56 -28.47 9.10 10.72
C ILE A 56 -29.19 8.49 11.92
N MET A 57 -30.21 9.20 12.42
CA MET A 57 -31.05 8.76 13.51
C MET A 57 -32.46 8.44 13.00
N PHE A 58 -33.01 7.31 13.41
CA PHE A 58 -34.35 6.86 13.00
C PHE A 58 -34.95 5.90 14.03
N SER A 59 -36.24 5.62 13.91
CA SER A 59 -36.94 4.62 14.74
C SER A 59 -37.46 3.47 13.88
N GLY A 60 -37.33 2.24 14.39
CA GLY A 60 -37.88 1.03 13.75
C GLY A 60 -36.85 0.15 13.02
N ARG A 61 -37.18 -1.14 12.90
CA ARG A 61 -36.29 -2.17 12.30
C ARG A 61 -36.28 -2.12 10.77
N VAL A 62 -37.41 -1.84 10.15
CA VAL A 62 -37.51 -1.76 8.68
C VAL A 62 -36.64 -0.64 8.11
N LEU A 63 -36.56 0.51 8.79
CA LEU A 63 -35.69 1.61 8.36
C LEU A 63 -34.20 1.28 8.55
N ASN A 64 -33.84 0.54 9.60
CA ASN A 64 -32.47 0.07 9.80
C ASN A 64 -31.96 -0.71 8.60
N ASP A 65 -32.75 -1.68 8.13
CA ASP A 65 -32.33 -2.59 7.07
C ASP A 65 -32.37 -1.91 5.69
N LYS A 66 -33.26 -0.92 5.50
CA LYS A 66 -33.31 -0.11 4.27
C LYS A 66 -32.15 0.87 4.19
N ILE A 67 -31.93 1.66 5.25
CA ILE A 67 -30.84 2.65 5.31
C ILE A 67 -29.48 1.94 5.32
N GLY A 68 -29.36 0.80 6.03
CA GLY A 68 -28.14 0.01 6.03
C GLY A 68 -27.74 -0.50 4.65
N ARG A 69 -28.70 -1.00 3.85
CA ARG A 69 -28.45 -1.39 2.45
C ARG A 69 -28.11 -0.18 1.57
N LEU A 70 -28.79 0.93 1.78
CA LEU A 70 -28.52 2.16 1.05
C LEU A 70 -27.09 2.66 1.28
N LEU A 71 -26.62 2.68 2.53
CA LEU A 71 -25.25 3.07 2.87
C LEU A 71 -24.22 2.16 2.17
N GLN A 72 -24.48 0.85 2.08
CA GLN A 72 -23.62 -0.08 1.33
C GLN A 72 -23.58 0.26 -0.16
N THR A 73 -24.72 0.57 -0.78
CA THR A 73 -24.79 0.98 -2.20
C THR A 73 -24.04 2.30 -2.47
N PHE A 74 -24.04 3.22 -1.50
CA PHE A 74 -23.31 4.48 -1.60
C PHE A 74 -21.80 4.33 -1.41
N GLY A 75 -21.31 3.15 -1.01
CA GLY A 75 -19.92 2.93 -0.62
C GLY A 75 -19.58 3.56 0.73
N ALA A 76 -20.58 3.92 1.53
CA ALA A 76 -20.36 4.57 2.82
C ALA A 76 -19.85 3.56 3.86
N SER A 77 -18.78 3.92 4.55
CA SER A 77 -18.28 3.15 5.69
C SER A 77 -19.24 3.30 6.87
N ARG A 78 -19.35 2.26 7.70
CA ARG A 78 -20.22 2.27 8.89
C ARG A 78 -19.40 1.90 10.12
N PHE A 79 -19.56 2.69 11.19
CA PHE A 79 -18.94 2.41 12.47
C PHE A 79 -20.02 2.08 13.50
N GLY A 80 -19.71 1.11 14.38
CA GLY A 80 -20.55 0.81 15.52
C GLY A 80 -20.44 1.95 16.53
N VAL A 81 -21.53 2.70 16.72
CA VAL A 81 -21.62 3.73 17.75
C VAL A 81 -22.05 3.08 19.05
N PRO A 82 -21.28 3.19 20.14
CA PRO A 82 -21.69 2.67 21.44
C PRO A 82 -22.97 3.34 21.97
N ASP A 83 -23.80 2.57 22.68
CA ASP A 83 -25.11 3.05 23.17
C ASP A 83 -24.99 4.01 24.37
N THR A 84 -23.84 4.08 25.05
CA THR A 84 -23.63 4.92 26.24
C THR A 84 -22.34 5.74 26.14
N ALA A 85 -22.35 6.94 26.75
CA ALA A 85 -21.19 7.83 26.80
C ALA A 85 -19.96 7.14 27.42
N LEU A 86 -20.14 6.36 28.49
CA LEU A 86 -19.06 5.61 29.12
C LEU A 86 -18.39 4.61 28.17
N LEU A 87 -19.18 3.92 27.35
CA LEU A 87 -18.63 2.97 26.36
C LEU A 87 -17.94 3.71 25.20
N LEU A 88 -18.44 4.89 24.82
CA LEU A 88 -17.80 5.75 23.84
C LEU A 88 -16.42 6.21 24.32
N ASP A 89 -16.31 6.72 25.55
CA ASP A 89 -15.04 7.19 26.12
C ASP A 89 -14.01 6.06 26.20
N ARG A 90 -14.44 4.87 26.64
CA ARG A 90 -13.58 3.67 26.64
C ARG A 90 -13.13 3.32 25.23
N ARG A 91 -14.04 3.34 24.26
CA ARG A 91 -13.71 3.02 22.87
C ARG A 91 -12.74 4.01 22.26
N LEU A 92 -12.89 5.30 22.55
CA LEU A 92 -11.97 6.35 22.10
C LEU A 92 -10.57 6.16 22.73
N ALA A 93 -10.49 5.87 24.03
CA ALA A 93 -9.22 5.57 24.69
C ALA A 93 -8.53 4.32 24.11
N ASP A 94 -9.31 3.27 23.83
CA ASP A 94 -8.79 2.04 23.20
C ASP A 94 -8.25 2.31 21.79
N VAL A 95 -9.01 3.03 20.96
CA VAL A 95 -8.58 3.40 19.61
C VAL A 95 -7.34 4.29 19.64
N GLY A 96 -7.27 5.25 20.57
CA GLY A 96 -6.08 6.08 20.75
C GLY A 96 -4.83 5.26 21.05
N ARG A 97 -4.92 4.31 21.99
CA ARG A 97 -3.82 3.39 22.30
C ARG A 97 -3.40 2.54 21.11
N GLN A 98 -4.36 2.04 20.34
CA GLN A 98 -4.07 1.26 19.13
C GLN A 98 -3.37 2.10 18.06
N VAL A 99 -3.77 3.36 17.88
CA VAL A 99 -3.11 4.28 16.95
C VAL A 99 -1.66 4.51 17.38
N ASP A 100 -1.42 4.79 18.67
CA ASP A 100 -0.07 5.01 19.19
C ASP A 100 0.82 3.77 19.00
N GLU A 101 0.31 2.59 19.33
CA GLU A 101 1.00 1.31 19.12
C GLU A 101 1.33 1.10 17.63
N HIS A 102 0.36 1.32 16.73
CA HIS A 102 0.59 1.18 15.29
C HIS A 102 1.62 2.18 14.76
N VAL A 103 1.63 3.41 15.26
CA VAL A 103 2.64 4.42 14.90
C VAL A 103 4.04 3.96 15.33
N GLN A 104 4.17 3.41 16.53
CA GLN A 104 5.45 2.87 17.02
C GLN A 104 5.92 1.67 16.21
N VAL A 105 5.04 0.69 15.95
CA VAL A 105 5.36 -0.49 15.13
C VAL A 105 5.77 -0.09 13.71
N LYS A 106 5.06 0.88 13.11
CA LYS A 106 5.41 1.40 11.77
C LYS A 106 6.79 2.06 11.77
N ALA A 107 7.09 2.86 12.79
CA ALA A 107 8.39 3.51 12.91
C ALA A 107 9.52 2.48 13.05
N GLU A 108 9.33 1.44 13.86
CA GLU A 108 10.31 0.37 14.04
C GLU A 108 10.49 -0.46 12.77
N ALA A 109 9.41 -0.82 12.09
CA ALA A 109 9.47 -1.52 10.80
C ALA A 109 10.23 -0.69 9.74
N LEU A 110 10.03 0.64 9.72
CA LEU A 110 10.76 1.52 8.82
C LEU A 110 12.25 1.57 9.13
N ARG A 111 12.63 1.65 10.42
CA ARG A 111 14.04 1.58 10.86
C ARG A 111 14.67 0.25 10.48
N GLN A 112 13.98 -0.87 10.72
CA GLN A 112 14.45 -2.20 10.33
C GLN A 112 14.65 -2.28 8.81
N LYS A 113 13.71 -1.77 8.02
CA LYS A 113 13.82 -1.69 6.55
C LYS A 113 15.05 -0.88 6.15
N GLN A 114 15.24 0.31 6.71
CA GLN A 114 16.39 1.17 6.42
C GLN A 114 17.71 0.47 6.75
N ARG A 115 17.80 -0.21 7.89
CA ARG A 115 18.99 -0.97 8.29
C ARG A 115 19.30 -2.10 7.31
N LEU A 116 18.28 -2.86 6.89
CA LEU A 116 18.45 -3.95 5.94
C LEU A 116 18.89 -3.42 4.58
N VAL A 117 18.19 -2.42 4.05
CA VAL A 117 18.52 -1.79 2.77
C VAL A 117 19.95 -1.24 2.80
N GLY A 118 20.32 -0.49 3.85
CA GLY A 118 21.67 0.05 4.04
C GLY A 118 22.75 -1.03 3.93
N ARG A 119 22.57 -2.14 4.63
CA ARG A 119 23.50 -3.29 4.59
C ARG A 119 23.67 -3.88 3.19
N TYR A 120 22.59 -4.00 2.42
CA TYR A 120 22.68 -4.55 1.06
C TYR A 120 23.24 -3.53 0.06
N THR A 121 22.96 -2.25 0.25
CA THR A 121 23.46 -1.19 -0.65
C THR A 121 24.98 -1.02 -0.57
N GLU A 122 25.59 -1.28 0.58
CA GLU A 122 27.06 -1.19 0.76
C GLU A 122 27.81 -2.14 -0.19
N SER A 123 27.34 -3.37 -0.36
CA SER A 123 27.99 -4.36 -1.24
C SER A 123 27.42 -4.43 -2.65
N LEU A 124 26.35 -3.68 -2.96
CA LEU A 124 25.61 -3.85 -4.22
C LEU A 124 26.45 -3.50 -5.45
N ALA A 125 27.21 -2.41 -5.39
CA ALA A 125 28.05 -1.99 -6.51
C ALA A 125 29.17 -3.01 -6.79
N GLU A 126 29.80 -3.54 -5.73
CA GLU A 126 30.85 -4.54 -5.86
C GLU A 126 30.31 -5.87 -6.43
N THR A 127 29.15 -6.33 -5.95
CA THR A 127 28.52 -7.55 -6.46
C THR A 127 28.03 -7.39 -7.89
N GLU A 128 27.53 -6.21 -8.27
CA GLU A 128 27.14 -5.91 -9.64
C GLU A 128 28.33 -5.99 -10.60
N VAL A 129 29.47 -5.40 -10.24
CA VAL A 129 30.71 -5.49 -11.04
C VAL A 129 31.20 -6.93 -11.14
N LEU A 130 31.19 -7.68 -10.04
CA LEU A 130 31.59 -9.08 -10.02
C LEU A 130 30.71 -9.93 -10.96
N VAL A 131 29.39 -9.79 -10.84
CA VAL A 131 28.42 -10.53 -11.67
C VAL A 131 28.56 -10.14 -13.14
N GLN A 132 28.74 -8.85 -13.43
CA GLN A 132 28.90 -8.39 -14.81
C GLN A 132 30.19 -8.94 -15.43
N ARG A 133 31.31 -8.93 -14.69
CA ARG A 133 32.58 -9.50 -15.14
C ARG A 133 32.45 -10.99 -15.43
N GLU A 134 31.87 -11.75 -14.51
CA GLU A 134 31.70 -13.20 -14.67
C GLU A 134 30.79 -13.52 -15.87
N LYS A 135 29.70 -12.75 -16.03
CA LYS A 135 28.80 -12.87 -17.18
C LYS A 135 29.51 -12.58 -18.50
N THR A 136 30.37 -11.56 -18.56
CA THR A 136 31.16 -11.27 -19.77
C THR A 136 32.13 -12.41 -20.09
N VAL A 137 32.82 -12.96 -19.09
CA VAL A 137 33.73 -14.10 -19.27
C VAL A 137 32.97 -15.32 -19.82
N HIS A 138 31.83 -15.68 -19.22
CA HIS A 138 30.99 -16.77 -19.72
C HIS A 138 30.42 -16.50 -21.11
N ALA A 139 30.00 -15.27 -21.40
CA ALA A 139 29.53 -14.89 -22.73
C ALA A 139 30.64 -15.06 -23.79
N CYS A 140 31.88 -14.67 -23.48
CA CYS A 140 33.03 -14.91 -24.35
C CYS A 140 33.32 -16.41 -24.53
N MET A 141 33.35 -17.19 -23.44
CA MET A 141 33.60 -18.63 -23.52
C MET A 141 32.53 -19.36 -24.34
N ASN A 142 31.28 -18.90 -24.32
CA ASN A 142 30.21 -19.46 -25.15
C ASN A 142 30.41 -19.26 -26.66
N LEU A 143 31.29 -18.34 -27.07
CA LEU A 143 31.67 -18.17 -28.49
C LEU A 143 32.76 -19.15 -28.93
N PHE A 144 33.42 -19.85 -28.00
CA PHE A 144 34.52 -20.74 -28.32
C PHE A 144 34.01 -22.07 -28.87
N ASN A 145 34.77 -22.68 -29.76
CA ASN A 145 34.44 -23.96 -30.36
C ASN A 145 35.02 -25.11 -29.52
N SER A 146 34.16 -25.96 -28.98
CA SER A 146 34.53 -27.10 -28.12
C SER A 146 34.62 -28.45 -28.87
N ARG A 147 34.45 -28.48 -30.20
CA ARG A 147 34.27 -29.72 -30.97
C ARG A 147 35.50 -30.62 -31.12
N ILE A 148 36.68 -30.22 -30.64
CA ILE A 148 37.94 -30.93 -30.90
C ILE A 148 38.33 -31.87 -29.75
N SER A 149 37.95 -31.57 -28.49
CA SER A 149 38.17 -32.42 -27.31
C SER A 149 37.41 -31.86 -26.10
N ASN A 150 36.90 -32.71 -25.20
CA ASN A 150 36.24 -32.28 -23.94
C ASN A 150 37.17 -31.54 -22.95
N ARG A 151 38.46 -31.38 -23.28
CA ARG A 151 39.47 -30.75 -22.42
C ARG A 151 40.10 -29.50 -23.02
N THR A 152 39.72 -29.10 -24.24
CA THR A 152 40.34 -27.97 -24.95
C THR A 152 39.29 -27.18 -25.72
N VAL A 153 39.31 -25.86 -25.57
CA VAL A 153 38.47 -24.93 -26.33
C VAL A 153 39.32 -24.17 -27.34
N LEU A 154 38.80 -23.97 -28.56
CA LEU A 154 39.45 -23.19 -29.61
C LEU A 154 38.71 -21.86 -29.79
N ALA A 155 39.47 -20.76 -29.83
CA ALA A 155 38.95 -19.41 -30.03
C ALA A 155 39.80 -18.66 -31.06
N GLU A 156 39.15 -17.80 -31.85
CA GLU A 156 39.81 -16.88 -32.77
C GLU A 156 39.51 -15.44 -32.33
N ALA A 157 40.52 -14.57 -32.35
CA ALA A 157 40.38 -13.18 -31.92
C ALA A 157 41.26 -12.25 -32.76
N TRP A 158 40.79 -11.01 -32.94
CA TRP A 158 41.56 -9.95 -33.59
C TRP A 158 42.43 -9.23 -32.55
N ILE A 159 43.73 -9.09 -32.84
CA ILE A 159 44.70 -8.45 -31.93
C ILE A 159 45.59 -7.50 -32.76
N PRO A 160 45.82 -6.25 -32.29
CA PRO A 160 46.82 -5.36 -32.87
C PRO A 160 48.23 -5.96 -32.79
N LYS A 161 49.03 -5.82 -33.86
CA LYS A 161 50.36 -6.47 -33.95
C LYS A 161 51.34 -6.04 -32.86
N ASP A 162 51.23 -4.80 -32.40
CA ASP A 162 52.05 -4.20 -31.35
C ASP A 162 51.70 -4.71 -29.94
N GLN A 163 50.52 -5.31 -29.73
CA GLN A 163 50.08 -5.82 -28.43
C GLN A 163 50.26 -7.34 -28.26
N ILE A 164 50.77 -8.05 -29.27
CA ILE A 164 50.96 -9.51 -29.22
C ILE A 164 51.78 -9.91 -27.98
N GLY A 165 52.90 -9.23 -27.71
CA GLY A 165 53.74 -9.55 -26.55
C GLY A 165 53.05 -9.31 -25.19
N ALA A 166 52.14 -8.34 -25.11
CA ALA A 166 51.36 -8.10 -23.89
C ALA A 166 50.34 -9.21 -23.63
N VAL A 167 49.68 -9.70 -24.70
CA VAL A 167 48.73 -10.81 -24.61
C VAL A 167 49.45 -12.12 -24.26
N GLU A 168 50.58 -12.42 -24.90
CA GLU A 168 51.41 -13.59 -24.55
C GLU A 168 51.88 -13.54 -23.10
N GLY A 169 52.22 -12.35 -22.59
CA GLY A 169 52.58 -12.15 -21.19
C GLY A 169 51.41 -12.36 -20.22
N ALA A 170 50.18 -12.03 -20.60
CA ALA A 170 48.99 -12.22 -19.78
C ALA A 170 48.47 -13.67 -19.76
N LEU A 171 48.87 -14.49 -20.74
CA LEU A 171 48.47 -15.91 -20.88
C LEU A 171 49.46 -16.90 -20.25
N ARG A 172 50.71 -16.48 -20.00
CA ARG A 172 51.74 -17.28 -19.30
C ARG A 172 51.54 -17.26 -17.80
#